data_AF-A0AA39GNE9-F1
#
_entry.id   AF-A0AA39GNE9-F1
#
_cell.length_a   1.000
_cell.length_b   1.000
_cell.length_c   1.000
_cell.angle_alpha   90.00
_cell.angle_beta   90.00
_cell.angle_gamma   90.00
#
_symmetry.space_group_name_H-M   'P 1'
#
loop_
_entity.id
_entity.type
_entity.pdbx_description
1 polymer ?
#
loop_
_entity_poly.entity_id
_entity_poly.type
_entity_poly.pdbx_seq_one_letter_code
_entity_poly.pdbx_strand_id
1 'polypeptide(L)'
;MQFISVALVALVGLASAAPSAPVEDRQVYIPCSGLYGSAQCCATDVLGLADLDCGTPPETPTDAGNFSEVCSAIGQRARCCVLPILDQGVLCNTPAGVQD
;
A
#
# COMPACT_ATOMS: atom_id res chain seq x y z
N MET A 1 32.17 54.49 47.51
CA MET A 1 32.69 54.63 46.13
C MET A 1 32.30 53.37 45.37
N GLN A 2 31.04 53.27 44.96
CA GLN A 2 30.57 53.57 43.60
C GLN A 2 30.70 52.33 42.69
N PHE A 3 29.66 51.50 42.65
CA PHE A 3 28.60 51.53 41.62
C PHE A 3 29.15 51.47 40.19
N ILE A 4 29.28 50.28 39.60
CA ILE A 4 29.09 50.12 38.15
C ILE A 4 28.33 48.82 37.89
N SER A 5 27.07 49.02 37.55
CA SER A 5 26.10 48.08 37.00
C SER A 5 26.55 47.61 35.61
N VAL A 6 26.53 46.30 35.35
CA VAL A 6 26.39 45.79 33.97
C VAL A 6 25.37 44.66 34.00
N ALA A 7 24.10 45.04 33.81
CA ALA A 7 23.02 44.12 33.51
C ALA A 7 23.14 43.70 32.04
N LEU A 8 23.72 42.54 31.78
CA LEU A 8 23.68 41.90 30.47
C LEU A 8 22.41 41.05 30.40
N VAL A 9 21.32 41.67 29.95
CA VAL A 9 20.08 40.98 29.59
C VAL A 9 20.30 40.36 28.21
N ALA A 10 20.64 39.08 28.16
CA ALA A 10 20.63 38.31 26.92
C ALA A 10 19.19 37.85 26.64
N LEU A 11 18.56 38.44 25.61
CA LEU A 11 17.23 38.07 25.16
C LEU A 11 17.22 36.63 24.62
N VAL A 12 16.35 35.81 25.20
CA VAL A 12 16.07 34.43 24.80
C VAL A 12 15.31 34.45 23.46
N GLY A 13 15.98 34.04 22.38
CA GLY A 13 15.34 33.75 21.09
C GLY A 13 14.84 32.30 21.06
N LEU A 14 13.59 32.07 21.43
CA LEU A 14 12.90 30.80 21.19
C LEU A 14 12.53 30.73 19.70
N ALA A 15 13.40 30.14 18.88
CA ALA A 15 13.02 29.72 17.54
C ALA A 15 12.02 28.57 17.67
N SER A 16 10.75 28.83 17.38
CA SER A 16 9.72 27.80 17.23
C SER A 16 10.04 26.98 15.98
N ALA A 17 10.76 25.88 16.17
CA ALA A 17 10.77 24.80 15.20
C ALA A 17 9.33 24.27 15.12
N ALA A 18 8.57 24.74 14.12
CA ALA A 18 7.31 24.09 13.77
C ALA A 18 7.66 22.64 13.42
N PRO A 19 6.95 21.64 13.96
CA PRO A 19 7.12 20.28 13.48
C PRO A 19 6.71 20.31 12.00
N SER A 20 7.68 20.19 11.10
CA SER A 20 7.42 19.68 9.77
C SER A 20 6.83 18.29 10.01
N ALA A 21 5.50 18.19 9.94
CA ALA A 21 4.84 16.90 9.90
C ALA A 21 5.60 16.08 8.84
N PRO A 22 6.02 14.84 9.15
CA PRO A 22 6.62 14.01 8.13
C PRO A 22 5.65 14.00 6.96
N VAL A 23 6.13 14.40 5.78
CA VAL A 23 5.42 14.14 4.54
C VAL A 23 5.38 12.62 4.47
N GLU A 24 4.29 12.03 4.94
CA GLU A 24 3.94 10.65 4.71
C GLU A 24 3.85 10.54 3.19
N ASP A 25 4.96 10.14 2.56
CA ASP A 25 5.02 9.81 1.16
C ASP A 25 3.91 8.77 0.98
N ARG A 26 2.79 9.16 0.37
CA ARG A 26 1.71 8.22 0.06
C ARG A 26 2.27 7.31 -1.02
N GLN A 27 2.99 6.29 -0.59
CA GLN A 27 3.62 5.34 -1.48
C GLN A 27 2.49 4.66 -2.26
N VAL A 28 2.43 4.94 -3.56
CA VAL A 28 1.44 4.31 -4.44
C VAL A 28 1.84 2.85 -4.59
N TYR A 29 1.04 1.95 -4.05
CA TYR A 29 1.23 0.52 -4.23
C TYR A 29 0.77 0.11 -5.63
N ILE A 30 1.69 -0.49 -6.39
CA ILE A 30 1.43 -1.02 -7.73
C ILE A 30 1.55 -2.55 -7.66
N PRO A 31 0.46 -3.28 -7.39
CA PRO A 31 0.50 -4.75 -7.24
C PRO A 31 0.83 -5.50 -8.53
N CYS A 32 0.40 -4.93 -9.67
CA CYS A 32 0.27 -5.60 -10.95
C CYS A 32 0.95 -4.79 -12.06
N SER A 33 1.63 -5.46 -13.00
CA SER A 33 2.35 -4.80 -14.09
C SER A 33 2.43 -5.65 -15.36
N GLY A 34 2.71 -5.01 -16.48
CA GLY A 34 2.81 -5.67 -17.78
C GLY A 34 1.50 -6.31 -18.23
N LEU A 35 1.56 -7.55 -18.72
CA LEU A 35 0.39 -8.29 -19.21
C LEU A 35 -0.58 -8.67 -18.08
N TYR A 36 -0.07 -8.87 -16.87
CA TYR A 36 -0.83 -9.12 -15.65
C TYR A 36 -1.11 -7.80 -14.94
N GLY A 37 -1.69 -6.83 -15.64
CA GLY A 37 -1.87 -5.46 -15.16
C GLY A 37 -3.11 -5.23 -14.29
N SER A 38 -3.92 -6.27 -14.04
CA SER A 38 -5.22 -6.12 -13.38
C SER A 38 -5.23 -6.82 -12.02
N ALA A 39 -5.45 -6.06 -10.96
CA ALA A 39 -5.61 -6.58 -9.61
C ALA A 39 -7.00 -7.20 -9.45
N GLN A 40 -7.05 -8.48 -9.12
CA GLN A 40 -8.27 -9.25 -8.93
C GLN A 40 -8.16 -10.07 -7.65
N CYS A 41 -9.28 -10.34 -7.00
CA CYS A 41 -9.38 -11.43 -6.06
C CYS A 41 -9.84 -12.66 -6.83
N CYS A 42 -9.19 -13.81 -6.64
CA CYS A 42 -9.58 -15.03 -7.33
C CYS A 42 -9.66 -16.27 -6.43
N ALA A 43 -10.62 -17.15 -6.71
CA ALA A 43 -10.61 -18.51 -6.21
C ALA A 43 -9.71 -19.40 -7.07
N THR A 44 -8.74 -20.05 -6.43
CA THR A 44 -7.87 -21.05 -7.07
C THR A 44 -8.66 -22.33 -7.32
N ASP A 45 -8.54 -22.93 -8.50
CA ASP A 45 -9.07 -24.26 -8.78
C ASP A 45 -8.43 -25.35 -7.90
N VAL A 46 -9.09 -26.50 -7.78
CA VAL A 46 -8.63 -27.69 -7.03
C VAL A 46 -7.28 -28.24 -7.50
N LEU A 47 -6.79 -27.85 -8.67
CA LEU A 47 -5.46 -28.21 -9.17
C LEU A 47 -4.42 -27.08 -9.09
N GLY A 48 -4.80 -25.87 -8.64
CA GLY A 48 -3.89 -24.72 -8.47
C GLY A 48 -3.32 -24.14 -9.78
N LEU A 49 -3.84 -24.56 -10.94
CA LEU A 49 -3.34 -24.18 -12.27
C LEU A 49 -4.15 -23.07 -12.94
N ALA A 50 -5.40 -22.87 -12.53
CA ALA A 50 -6.28 -21.85 -13.10
C ALA A 50 -7.12 -21.19 -12.01
N ASP A 51 -7.23 -19.87 -12.08
CA ASP A 51 -8.14 -19.08 -11.27
C ASP A 51 -9.48 -19.00 -12.03
N LEU A 52 -10.55 -19.56 -11.45
CA LEU A 52 -11.84 -19.80 -12.13
C LEU A 52 -12.95 -18.81 -11.72
N ASP A 53 -12.79 -18.16 -10.57
CA ASP A 53 -13.74 -17.16 -10.05
C ASP A 53 -12.94 -15.91 -9.67
N CYS A 54 -12.73 -14.99 -10.62
CA CYS A 54 -11.96 -13.77 -10.41
C CYS A 54 -12.86 -12.53 -10.40
N GLY A 55 -12.90 -11.82 -9.28
CA GLY A 55 -13.62 -10.56 -9.11
C GLY A 55 -12.68 -9.37 -8.91
N THR A 56 -13.18 -8.17 -9.21
CA THR A 56 -12.49 -6.94 -8.79
C THR A 56 -12.50 -6.84 -7.26
N PRO A 57 -11.37 -6.49 -6.62
CA PRO A 57 -11.32 -6.33 -5.17
C PRO A 57 -12.36 -5.30 -4.71
N PRO A 58 -13.05 -5.52 -3.57
CA PRO A 58 -14.07 -4.60 -3.08
C PRO A 58 -13.50 -3.23 -2.68
N GLU A 59 -12.20 -3.18 -2.37
CA GLU A 59 -11.47 -1.97 -2.02
C GLU A 59 -10.14 -1.91 -2.77
N THR A 60 -9.64 -0.69 -3.03
CA THR A 60 -8.35 -0.52 -3.70
C THR A 60 -7.22 -0.86 -2.73
N PRO A 61 -6.36 -1.84 -3.04
CA PRO A 61 -5.31 -2.24 -2.13
C PRO A 61 -4.27 -1.14 -1.91
N THR A 62 -3.90 -0.90 -0.65
CA THR A 62 -2.89 0.12 -0.29
C THR A 62 -1.47 -0.43 -0.19
N ASP A 63 -1.32 -1.74 -0.02
CA ASP A 63 -0.07 -2.47 0.09
C ASP A 63 -0.34 -3.97 -0.09
N ALA A 64 0.71 -4.79 -0.10
CA ALA A 64 0.58 -6.23 -0.31
C ALA A 64 -0.16 -6.97 0.81
N GLY A 65 0.02 -6.55 2.07
CA GLY A 65 -0.68 -7.14 3.21
C GLY A 65 -2.17 -6.84 3.13
N ASN A 66 -2.51 -5.56 2.90
CA ASN A 66 -3.87 -5.12 2.68
C ASN A 66 -4.53 -5.81 1.49
N PHE A 67 -3.81 -6.03 0.38
CA PHE A 67 -4.37 -6.75 -0.76
C PHE A 67 -4.75 -8.19 -0.40
N SER A 68 -3.88 -8.90 0.32
CA SER A 68 -4.15 -10.26 0.79
C SER A 68 -5.34 -10.31 1.77
N GLU A 69 -5.41 -9.35 2.69
CA GLU A 69 -6.50 -9.22 3.66
C GLU A 69 -7.84 -8.98 2.96
N VAL A 70 -7.91 -8.02 2.04
CA VAL A 70 -9.13 -7.66 1.29
C VAL A 70 -9.69 -8.85 0.52
N CYS A 71 -8.83 -9.63 -0.15
CA CYS A 71 -9.28 -10.80 -0.88
C CYS A 71 -9.61 -11.99 0.02
N SER A 72 -8.85 -12.21 1.09
CA SER A 72 -9.13 -13.30 2.04
C SER A 72 -10.43 -13.08 2.82
N ALA A 73 -10.84 -11.83 3.04
CA ALA A 73 -12.12 -11.48 3.66
C ALA A 73 -13.34 -11.99 2.88
N ILE A 74 -13.20 -12.15 1.55
CA ILE A 74 -14.23 -12.74 0.68
C ILE A 74 -13.93 -14.20 0.31
N GLY A 75 -12.95 -14.83 0.98
CA GLY A 75 -12.57 -16.23 0.78
C GLY A 75 -11.74 -16.48 -0.48
N GLN A 76 -11.08 -15.46 -1.03
CA GLN A 76 -10.31 -15.53 -2.26
C GLN A 76 -8.85 -15.12 -2.04
N ARG A 77 -7.98 -15.28 -3.04
CA ARG A 77 -6.58 -14.87 -3.01
C ARG A 77 -6.36 -13.62 -3.85
N ALA A 78 -5.40 -12.79 -3.45
CA ALA A 78 -4.97 -11.64 -4.24
C ALA A 78 -4.17 -12.10 -5.46
N ARG A 79 -4.58 -11.71 -6.66
CA ARG A 79 -3.98 -12.15 -7.93
C ARG A 79 -3.87 -11.00 -8.92
N CYS A 80 -2.82 -11.04 -9.74
CA CYS A 80 -2.66 -10.16 -10.89
C CYS A 80 -2.97 -10.93 -12.16
N CYS A 81 -3.98 -10.51 -12.90
CA CYS A 81 -4.56 -11.27 -13.99
C CYS A 81 -4.50 -10.51 -15.32
N VAL A 82 -4.60 -11.26 -16.43
CA VAL A 82 -4.72 -10.70 -17.78
C VAL A 82 -6.19 -10.45 -18.11
N LEU A 83 -6.56 -9.21 -18.45
CA LEU A 83 -7.86 -8.90 -19.06
C LEU A 83 -7.74 -9.11 -20.58
N PRO A 84 -8.66 -9.86 -21.23
CA PRO A 84 -10.07 -9.47 -21.29
C PRO A 84 -11.10 -10.56 -20.98
N ILE A 85 -10.71 -11.74 -20.49
CA ILE A 85 -11.66 -12.85 -20.29
C ILE A 85 -11.55 -13.39 -18.87
N LEU A 86 -12.35 -12.80 -17.97
CA LEU A 86 -12.44 -13.15 -16.55
C LEU A 86 -13.11 -14.51 -16.27
N ASP A 87 -13.62 -15.18 -17.32
CA ASP A 87 -14.58 -16.30 -17.19
C ASP A 87 -14.09 -17.64 -17.78
N GLN A 88 -12.90 -17.69 -18.41
CA GLN A 88 -12.43 -18.86 -19.18
C GLN A 88 -11.17 -19.54 -18.61
N GLY A 89 -10.89 -19.35 -17.32
CA GLY A 89 -9.63 -19.76 -16.71
C GLY A 89 -8.58 -18.68 -16.93
N VAL A 90 -8.41 -17.84 -15.92
CA VAL A 90 -7.58 -16.65 -16.03
C VAL A 90 -6.14 -17.03 -15.73
N LEU A 91 -5.21 -16.65 -16.62
CA LEU A 91 -3.79 -16.66 -16.28
C LEU A 91 -3.56 -15.53 -15.28
N CYS A 92 -3.20 -15.90 -14.05
CA CYS A 92 -2.84 -14.93 -13.02
C CYS A 92 -1.52 -15.29 -12.35
N ASN A 93 -0.85 -14.26 -11.83
CA ASN A 93 0.37 -14.37 -11.03
C ASN A 93 0.15 -13.78 -9.64
N THR A 94 1.01 -14.18 -8.70
CA THR A 94 1.07 -13.58 -7.37
C THR A 94 1.46 -12.10 -7.48
N PRO A 95 0.70 -11.18 -6.86
CA PRO A 95 1.01 -9.75 -6.86
C PRO A 95 2.34 -9.43 -6.16
N ALA A 96 2.92 -8.28 -6.49
CA ALA A 96 4.16 -7.83 -5.86
C ALA A 96 4.02 -7.72 -4.32
N GLY A 97 4.87 -8.43 -3.58
CA GLY A 97 4.90 -8.39 -2.11
C GLY A 97 3.91 -9.34 -1.41
N VAL A 98 2.98 -9.95 -2.14
CA VAL A 98 2.08 -10.98 -1.59
C VAL A 98 2.83 -12.30 -1.53
N GLN A 99 2.72 -13.01 -0.41
CA GLN A 99 3.27 -14.37 -0.23
C GLN A 99 2.08 -15.35 -0.22
N ASP A 100 2.14 -16.34 -1.12
CA ASP A 100 1.11 -17.38 -1.33
C ASP A 100 1.35 -18.58 -0.39
#